data_AF-A0A7C2NYE5-F1
#
_entry.id   AF-A0A7C2NYE5-F1
#
_cell.length_a   1.000
_cell.length_b   1.000
_cell.length_c   1.000
_cell.angle_alpha   90.00
_cell.angle_beta   90.00
_cell.angle_gamma   90.00
#
_symmetry.space_group_name_H-M   'P 1'
#
loop_
_entity.id
_entity.type
_entity.pdbx_description
1 polymer ?
#
loop_
_entity_poly.entity_id
_entity_poly.type
_entity_poly.pdbx_seq_one_letter_code
_entity_poly.pdbx_strand_id
1 'polypeptide(L)'
;MRNINKLLLEIVLIIFCVCPILGYGQQAPEAIMVGAPLPLTGMYAGFGEGALFGIKAAVDDINKLGGVYVKEYGKRIPIKLIVVNNESDPMKGGSLAEDLIVRSRVHFLVSGDQPPPMHAGVATVSDRYKVPYVTCSGPLEPWSEMRTKGKWEYSWATGLFAIATPAPQGDFRAKPGYTIVDTWAEMLKLYGDIN
;
A
#
# COMPACT_ATOMS: atom_id res chain seq x y z
N MET A 1 -41.24 18.62 -52.97
CA MET A 1 -40.06 18.71 -52.09
C MET A 1 -40.37 18.99 -50.61
N ARG A 2 -41.56 19.51 -50.21
CA ARG A 2 -41.88 19.78 -48.79
C ARG A 2 -42.18 18.55 -47.90
N ASN A 3 -42.61 17.41 -48.48
CA ASN A 3 -43.03 16.23 -47.69
C ASN A 3 -41.90 15.24 -47.39
N ILE A 4 -40.81 15.25 -48.17
CA ILE A 4 -39.66 14.36 -47.95
C ILE A 4 -38.90 14.77 -46.68
N ASN A 5 -38.79 16.07 -46.41
CA ASN A 5 -38.09 16.58 -45.22
C ASN A 5 -38.88 16.33 -43.91
N LYS A 6 -40.21 16.28 -43.96
CA LYS A 6 -41.04 15.89 -42.81
C LYS A 6 -40.95 14.40 -42.52
N LEU A 7 -41.01 13.57 -43.56
CA LEU A 7 -40.88 12.12 -43.43
C LEU A 7 -39.50 11.70 -42.92
N LEU A 8 -38.43 12.36 -43.39
CA LEU A 8 -37.06 12.16 -42.89
C LEU A 8 -36.93 12.59 -41.41
N LEU A 9 -37.58 13.68 -41.00
CA LEU A 9 -37.54 14.16 -39.62
C LEU A 9 -38.30 13.21 -38.67
N GLU A 10 -39.44 12.67 -39.09
CA GLU A 10 -40.22 11.70 -38.33
C GLU A 10 -39.50 10.34 -38.20
N ILE A 11 -38.82 9.88 -39.27
CA ILE A 11 -38.02 8.66 -39.22
C ILE A 11 -36.80 8.81 -38.30
N VAL A 12 -36.14 9.97 -38.30
CA VAL A 12 -35.01 10.26 -37.37
C VAL A 12 -35.49 10.32 -35.92
N LEU A 13 -36.67 10.87 -35.65
CA LEU A 13 -37.28 10.89 -34.32
C LEU A 13 -37.65 9.49 -33.82
N ILE A 14 -38.12 8.60 -34.71
CA ILE A 14 -38.43 7.20 -34.36
C ILE A 14 -37.15 6.40 -34.08
N ILE A 15 -36.06 6.61 -34.83
CA ILE A 15 -34.76 5.97 -34.58
C ILE A 15 -34.17 6.40 -33.22
N PHE A 16 -34.39 7.66 -32.80
CA PHE A 16 -33.94 8.15 -31.51
C PHE A 16 -34.81 7.68 -30.33
N CYS A 17 -36.07 7.32 -30.58
CA CYS A 17 -37.03 6.91 -29.54
C CYS A 17 -37.05 5.39 -29.29
N VAL A 18 -36.52 4.57 -30.21
CA VAL A 18 -36.51 3.10 -30.10
C VAL A 18 -35.13 2.54 -29.76
N CYS A 19 -34.14 3.37 -29.44
CA CYS A 19 -32.93 2.88 -28.78
C CYS A 19 -33.34 2.47 -27.35
N PRO A 20 -33.49 1.16 -27.03
CA PRO A 20 -33.68 0.81 -25.65
C PRO A 20 -32.42 1.31 -24.96
N ILE A 21 -32.59 1.99 -23.84
CA ILE A 21 -31.52 2.19 -22.87
C ILE A 21 -31.20 0.78 -22.36
N LEU A 22 -30.52 -0.02 -23.19
CA LEU A 22 -29.74 -1.15 -22.77
C LEU A 22 -28.70 -0.51 -21.86
N GLY A 23 -29.03 -0.45 -20.57
CA GLY A 23 -28.05 -0.19 -19.55
C GLY A 23 -26.92 -1.17 -19.84
N TYR A 24 -25.81 -0.64 -20.35
CA TYR A 24 -24.53 -1.32 -20.33
C TYR A 24 -24.20 -1.48 -18.84
N GLY A 25 -24.82 -2.46 -18.20
CA GLY A 25 -24.41 -2.93 -16.89
C GLY A 25 -22.98 -3.38 -17.09
N GLN A 26 -22.04 -2.60 -16.56
CA GLN A 26 -20.62 -2.89 -16.67
C GLN A 26 -20.41 -4.34 -16.22
N GLN A 27 -19.96 -5.18 -17.15
CA GLN A 27 -19.77 -6.59 -16.87
C GLN A 27 -18.72 -6.71 -15.76
N ALA A 28 -19.05 -7.48 -14.72
CA ALA A 28 -18.14 -7.71 -13.61
C ALA A 28 -16.80 -8.24 -14.13
N PRO A 29 -15.66 -7.74 -13.64
CA PRO A 29 -14.36 -8.28 -14.02
C PRO A 29 -14.26 -9.76 -13.61
N GLU A 30 -13.52 -10.55 -14.38
CA GLU A 30 -13.30 -11.98 -14.09
C GLU A 30 -12.59 -12.21 -12.76
N ALA A 31 -11.69 -11.30 -12.39
CA ALA A 31 -10.97 -11.34 -11.13
C ALA A 31 -10.57 -9.93 -10.66
N ILE A 32 -10.44 -9.78 -9.34
CA ILE A 32 -9.77 -8.64 -8.71
C ILE A 32 -8.27 -8.93 -8.73
N MET A 33 -7.58 -8.34 -9.69
CA MET A 33 -6.13 -8.39 -9.84
C MET A 33 -5.41 -7.64 -8.71
N VAL A 34 -4.49 -8.32 -8.01
CA VAL A 34 -3.72 -7.77 -6.89
C VAL A 34 -2.24 -8.02 -7.12
N GLY A 35 -1.41 -6.98 -7.07
CA GLY A 35 0.04 -7.10 -7.25
C GLY A 35 0.78 -7.11 -5.92
N ALA A 36 1.87 -7.88 -5.83
CA ALA A 36 2.71 -7.98 -4.64
C ALA A 36 4.20 -7.93 -4.99
N PRO A 37 4.81 -6.72 -5.00
CA PRO A 37 6.25 -6.57 -5.08
C PRO A 37 6.88 -6.88 -3.71
N LEU A 38 7.55 -8.03 -3.62
CA LEU A 38 8.10 -8.54 -2.37
C LEU A 38 9.61 -8.81 -2.52
N PRO A 39 10.43 -8.58 -1.48
CA PRO A 39 11.79 -9.08 -1.44
C PRO A 39 11.73 -10.58 -1.19
N LEU A 40 11.70 -11.41 -2.24
CA LEU A 40 11.71 -12.86 -2.11
C LEU A 40 13.13 -13.44 -2.14
N THR A 41 14.10 -12.63 -2.57
CA THR A 41 15.53 -12.94 -2.49
C THR A 41 16.29 -11.72 -1.97
N GLY A 42 17.56 -11.92 -1.57
CA GLY A 42 18.42 -10.85 -1.06
C GLY A 42 18.27 -10.62 0.44
N MET A 43 18.79 -9.48 0.93
CA MET A 43 18.95 -9.20 2.36
C MET A 43 17.63 -9.07 3.17
N TYR A 44 16.49 -8.91 2.49
CA TYR A 44 15.17 -8.78 3.08
C TYR A 44 14.23 -9.94 2.71
N ALA A 45 14.75 -11.05 2.16
CA ALA A 45 13.97 -12.21 1.69
C ALA A 45 12.92 -12.71 2.70
N GLY A 46 13.29 -12.81 3.98
CA GLY A 46 12.40 -13.30 5.02
C GLY A 46 11.15 -12.44 5.24
N PHE A 47 11.25 -11.11 5.09
CA PHE A 47 10.08 -10.23 5.16
C PHE A 47 9.12 -10.53 4.02
N GLY A 48 9.66 -10.75 2.80
CA GLY A 48 8.85 -11.10 1.64
C GLY A 48 8.22 -12.48 1.75
N GLU A 49 8.93 -13.49 2.26
CA GLU A 49 8.37 -14.85 2.45
C GLU A 49 7.20 -14.84 3.46
N GLY A 50 7.36 -14.16 4.59
CA GLY A 50 6.30 -14.03 5.60
C GLY A 50 5.08 -13.28 5.07
N ALA A 51 5.32 -12.15 4.37
CA ALA A 51 4.27 -11.41 3.71
C ALA A 51 3.56 -12.29 2.66
N LEU A 52 4.32 -13.01 1.83
CA LEU A 52 3.78 -13.88 0.79
C LEU A 52 2.91 -14.99 1.37
N PHE A 53 3.35 -15.64 2.45
CA PHE A 53 2.59 -16.67 3.13
C PHE A 53 1.23 -16.14 3.61
N GLY A 54 1.24 -15.02 4.35
CA GLY A 54 0.02 -14.43 4.89
C GLY A 54 -0.93 -13.93 3.80
N ILE A 55 -0.40 -13.26 2.78
CA ILE A 55 -1.18 -12.76 1.64
C ILE A 55 -1.81 -13.93 0.88
N LYS A 56 -1.05 -15.00 0.60
CA LYS A 56 -1.59 -16.19 -0.08
C LYS A 56 -2.69 -16.85 0.73
N ALA A 57 -2.48 -17.08 2.02
CA ALA A 57 -3.50 -17.67 2.89
C ALA A 57 -4.79 -16.85 2.90
N ALA A 58 -4.69 -15.52 3.01
CA ALA A 58 -5.84 -14.63 2.96
C ALA A 58 -6.56 -14.70 1.61
N VAL A 59 -5.82 -14.69 0.49
CA VAL A 59 -6.40 -14.82 -0.86
C VAL A 59 -7.11 -16.15 -1.03
N ASP A 60 -6.49 -17.25 -0.60
CA ASP A 60 -7.06 -18.59 -0.69
C ASP A 60 -8.36 -18.69 0.10
N ASP A 61 -8.40 -18.16 1.33
CA ASP A 61 -9.60 -18.19 2.16
C ASP A 61 -10.72 -17.30 1.58
N ILE A 62 -10.38 -16.11 1.07
CA ILE A 62 -11.33 -15.23 0.38
C ILE A 62 -11.92 -15.96 -0.84
N ASN A 63 -11.08 -16.62 -1.64
CA ASN A 63 -11.51 -17.32 -2.84
C ASN A 63 -12.34 -18.57 -2.53
N LYS A 64 -12.02 -19.32 -1.47
CA LYS A 64 -12.85 -20.44 -0.97
C LYS A 64 -14.25 -19.97 -0.56
N LEU A 65 -14.37 -18.75 -0.03
CA LEU A 65 -15.65 -18.10 0.30
C LEU A 65 -16.37 -17.49 -0.93
N GLY A 66 -15.92 -17.83 -2.14
CA GLY A 66 -16.49 -17.38 -3.41
C GLY A 66 -15.99 -16.01 -3.88
N GLY A 67 -15.02 -15.40 -3.19
CA GLY A 67 -14.44 -14.11 -3.53
C GLY A 67 -15.05 -12.92 -2.78
N VAL A 68 -14.60 -11.73 -3.16
CA VAL A 68 -15.03 -10.45 -2.56
C VAL A 68 -16.36 -10.04 -3.15
N TYR A 69 -17.36 -9.78 -2.29
CA TYR A 69 -18.64 -9.25 -2.75
C TYR A 69 -18.50 -7.79 -3.20
N VAL A 70 -18.74 -7.53 -4.48
CA VAL A 70 -18.70 -6.18 -5.06
C VAL A 70 -20.12 -5.72 -5.35
N LYS A 71 -20.60 -4.77 -4.55
CA LYS A 71 -21.99 -4.27 -4.59
C LYS A 71 -22.40 -3.75 -5.96
N GLU A 72 -21.50 -3.05 -6.65
CA GLU A 72 -21.74 -2.50 -8.00
C GLU A 72 -22.16 -3.59 -9.00
N TYR A 73 -21.60 -4.80 -8.87
CA TYR A 73 -21.87 -5.92 -9.75
C TYR A 73 -22.87 -6.92 -9.18
N GLY A 74 -23.26 -6.79 -7.90
CA GLY A 74 -24.08 -7.77 -7.20
C GLY A 74 -23.49 -9.18 -7.18
N LYS A 75 -22.16 -9.30 -7.29
CA LYS A 75 -21.45 -10.58 -7.48
C LYS A 75 -20.23 -10.66 -6.56
N ARG A 76 -19.87 -11.89 -6.19
CA ARG A 76 -18.56 -12.17 -5.59
C ARG A 76 -17.53 -12.39 -6.69
N ILE A 77 -16.41 -11.72 -6.59
CA ILE A 77 -15.33 -11.73 -7.60
C ILE A 77 -14.08 -12.29 -6.93
N PRO A 78 -13.44 -13.33 -7.51
CA PRO A 78 -12.25 -13.92 -6.92
C PRO A 78 -11.06 -12.95 -7.02
N ILE A 79 -10.11 -13.09 -6.10
CA ILE A 79 -8.83 -12.37 -6.14
C ILE A 79 -7.81 -13.19 -6.94
N LYS A 80 -7.09 -12.52 -7.83
CA LYS A 80 -5.91 -13.09 -8.51
C LYS A 80 -4.66 -12.33 -8.07
N LEU A 81 -3.79 -13.01 -7.33
CA LEU A 81 -2.54 -12.47 -6.82
C LEU A 81 -1.42 -12.63 -7.86
N ILE A 82 -0.67 -11.56 -8.13
CA ILE A 82 0.52 -11.54 -8.97
C ILE A 82 1.69 -11.11 -8.09
N VAL A 83 2.67 -11.98 -7.94
CA VAL A 83 3.81 -11.74 -7.06
C VAL A 83 5.05 -11.52 -7.91
N VAL A 84 5.81 -10.47 -7.61
CA VAL A 84 7.08 -10.16 -8.27
C VAL A 84 8.17 -9.97 -7.23
N ASN A 85 9.36 -10.48 -7.53
CA ASN A 85 10.51 -10.39 -6.64
C ASN A 85 11.28 -9.08 -6.91
N ASN A 86 11.42 -8.24 -5.90
CA ASN A 86 12.26 -7.03 -5.97
C ASN A 86 13.71 -7.27 -5.54
N GLU A 87 14.07 -8.49 -5.16
CA GLU A 87 15.43 -8.94 -4.84
C GLU A 87 16.10 -8.15 -3.70
N SER A 88 15.30 -7.55 -2.81
CA SER A 88 15.77 -6.63 -1.77
C SER A 88 16.48 -5.39 -2.31
N ASP A 89 16.18 -5.02 -3.55
CA ASP A 89 16.67 -3.81 -4.19
C ASP A 89 15.59 -2.71 -4.16
N PRO A 90 15.77 -1.66 -3.35
CA PRO A 90 14.83 -0.53 -3.29
C PRO A 90 14.62 0.15 -4.65
N MET A 91 15.61 0.09 -5.55
CA MET A 91 15.54 0.71 -6.87
C MET A 91 14.61 -0.04 -7.82
N LYS A 92 14.41 -1.35 -7.60
CA LYS A 92 13.49 -2.17 -8.40
C LYS A 92 12.02 -1.98 -8.03
N GLY A 93 11.72 -1.51 -6.82
CA GLY A 93 10.35 -1.43 -6.32
C GLY A 93 9.40 -0.62 -7.22
N GLY A 94 9.87 0.52 -7.72
CA GLY A 94 9.07 1.39 -8.60
C GLY A 94 8.78 0.77 -9.96
N SER A 95 9.79 0.27 -10.67
CA SER A 95 9.60 -0.32 -12.00
C SER A 95 8.72 -1.56 -11.95
N LEU A 96 8.89 -2.41 -10.93
CA LEU A 96 8.05 -3.59 -10.72
C LEU A 96 6.59 -3.22 -10.41
N ALA A 97 6.37 -2.18 -9.61
CA ALA A 97 5.03 -1.65 -9.36
C ALA A 97 4.40 -1.09 -10.65
N GLU A 98 5.17 -0.39 -11.47
CA GLU A 98 4.72 0.21 -12.74
C GLU A 98 4.32 -0.88 -13.73
N ASP A 99 5.11 -1.96 -13.84
CA ASP A 99 4.77 -3.10 -14.67
C ASP A 99 3.52 -3.84 -14.16
N LEU A 100 3.36 -4.01 -12.84
CA LEU A 100 2.14 -4.58 -12.26
C LEU A 100 0.91 -3.73 -12.61
N ILE A 101 1.01 -2.40 -12.55
CA ILE A 101 -0.10 -1.49 -12.83
C ILE A 101 -0.40 -1.41 -14.34
N VAL A 102 0.61 -1.13 -15.15
CA VAL A 102 0.42 -0.84 -16.58
C VAL A 102 0.22 -2.11 -17.39
N ARG A 103 1.06 -3.12 -17.18
CA ARG A 103 1.02 -4.37 -17.96
C ARG A 103 0.03 -5.35 -17.37
N SER A 104 0.10 -5.57 -16.05
CA SER A 104 -0.73 -6.58 -15.38
C SER A 104 -2.10 -6.05 -14.94
N ARG A 105 -2.35 -4.73 -15.08
CA ARG A 105 -3.64 -4.09 -14.83
C ARG A 105 -4.18 -4.41 -13.43
N VAL A 106 -3.31 -4.41 -12.41
CA VAL A 106 -3.73 -4.67 -11.03
C VAL A 106 -4.66 -3.56 -10.51
N HIS A 107 -5.64 -3.94 -9.70
CA HIS A 107 -6.56 -2.99 -9.05
C HIS A 107 -5.94 -2.37 -7.80
N PHE A 108 -5.06 -3.09 -7.11
CA PHE A 108 -4.27 -2.58 -5.98
C PHE A 108 -3.00 -3.41 -5.75
N LEU A 109 -2.09 -2.86 -4.95
CA LEU A 109 -0.83 -3.47 -4.54
C LEU A 109 -0.84 -3.82 -3.06
N VAL A 110 -0.12 -4.87 -2.67
CA VAL A 110 0.09 -5.30 -1.28
C VAL A 110 1.51 -5.79 -1.06
N SER A 111 2.11 -5.58 0.12
CA SER A 111 3.48 -6.06 0.35
C SER A 111 3.85 -6.52 1.76
N GLY A 112 2.93 -6.42 2.73
CA GLY A 112 3.22 -6.71 4.14
C GLY A 112 4.22 -5.71 4.74
N ASP A 113 4.80 -6.05 5.91
CA ASP A 113 5.86 -5.27 6.54
C ASP A 113 7.20 -5.48 5.83
N GLN A 114 7.86 -4.39 5.45
CA GLN A 114 9.21 -4.42 4.87
C GLN A 114 10.03 -3.22 5.40
N PRO A 115 11.36 -3.25 5.24
CA PRO A 115 12.18 -2.09 5.58
C PRO A 115 11.71 -0.85 4.82
N PRO A 116 11.67 0.33 5.46
CA PRO A 116 11.14 1.55 4.86
C PRO A 116 11.66 1.89 3.45
N PRO A 117 12.96 1.68 3.12
CA PRO A 117 13.46 1.95 1.77
C PRO A 117 12.75 1.14 0.67
N MET A 118 12.26 -0.07 0.97
CA MET A 118 11.60 -0.94 -0.01
C MET A 118 10.23 -0.39 -0.46
N HIS A 119 9.59 0.43 0.38
CA HIS A 119 8.26 0.95 0.10
C HIS A 119 8.26 2.21 -0.77
N ALA A 120 9.33 3.00 -0.75
CA ALA A 120 9.35 4.35 -1.35
C ALA A 120 9.09 4.33 -2.87
N GLY A 121 9.77 3.44 -3.61
CA GLY A 121 9.56 3.30 -5.04
C GLY A 121 8.15 2.83 -5.40
N VAL A 122 7.64 1.84 -4.66
CA VAL A 122 6.29 1.28 -4.86
C VAL A 122 5.22 2.34 -4.59
N ALA A 123 5.33 3.07 -3.48
CA ALA A 123 4.41 4.14 -3.12
C ALA A 123 4.43 5.28 -4.16
N THR A 124 5.60 5.72 -4.62
CA THR A 124 5.74 6.78 -5.63
C THR A 124 4.98 6.44 -6.91
N VAL A 125 5.10 5.20 -7.37
CA VAL A 125 4.42 4.76 -8.59
C VAL A 125 2.92 4.55 -8.35
N SER A 126 2.54 3.98 -7.21
CA SER A 126 1.14 3.83 -6.81
C SER A 126 0.39 5.18 -6.83
N ASP A 127 1.03 6.23 -6.29
CA ASP A 127 0.49 7.59 -6.28
C ASP A 127 0.41 8.23 -7.67
N ARG A 128 1.41 7.97 -8.53
CA ARG A 128 1.43 8.45 -9.92
C ARG A 128 0.23 7.90 -10.69
N TYR A 129 -0.02 6.59 -10.57
CA TYR A 129 -1.07 5.91 -11.33
C TYR A 129 -2.43 5.85 -10.64
N LYS A 130 -2.55 6.38 -9.41
CA LYS A 130 -3.79 6.34 -8.62
C LYS A 130 -4.27 4.91 -8.35
N VAL A 131 -3.34 4.02 -8.06
CA VAL A 131 -3.61 2.63 -7.66
C VAL A 131 -3.31 2.47 -6.17
N PRO A 132 -4.25 1.97 -5.34
CA PRO A 132 -4.02 1.80 -3.91
C PRO A 132 -2.86 0.83 -3.63
N TYR A 133 -2.08 1.15 -2.60
CA TYR A 133 -1.02 0.29 -2.08
C TYR A 133 -1.19 0.09 -0.57
N VAL A 134 -1.42 -1.15 -0.15
CA VAL A 134 -1.66 -1.52 1.25
C VAL A 134 -0.41 -2.22 1.80
N THR A 135 0.22 -1.60 2.80
CA THR A 135 1.47 -2.06 3.38
C THR A 135 1.52 -1.80 4.89
N CYS A 136 2.47 -2.43 5.56
CA CYS A 136 2.90 -2.07 6.91
C CYS A 136 4.27 -1.39 6.83
N SER A 137 4.59 -0.50 7.77
CA SER A 137 5.93 0.07 7.91
C SER A 137 6.26 0.37 9.37
N GLY A 138 7.51 0.12 9.76
CA GLY A 138 8.09 0.51 11.05
C GLY A 138 8.79 1.89 11.01
N PRO A 139 9.04 2.52 12.18
CA PRO A 139 9.71 3.83 12.26
C PRO A 139 11.17 3.73 11.83
N LEU A 140 11.56 4.62 10.91
CA LEU A 140 12.80 4.61 10.15
C LEU A 140 14.02 4.89 11.02
N GLU A 141 13.92 5.69 12.07
CA GLU A 141 15.05 6.20 12.86
C GLU A 141 15.59 5.13 13.80
N PRO A 142 14.79 4.46 14.65
CA PRO A 142 15.16 3.19 15.31
C PRO A 142 15.74 2.17 14.33
N TRP A 143 15.31 2.27 13.06
CA TRP A 143 15.76 1.47 11.94
C TRP A 143 17.05 1.96 11.22
N SER A 144 17.36 3.27 11.19
CA SER A 144 18.24 3.95 10.21
C SER A 144 19.05 5.14 10.75
N GLU A 145 18.48 6.10 11.49
CA GLU A 145 19.23 7.20 12.16
C GLU A 145 19.93 6.72 13.41
N MET A 146 19.24 5.84 14.10
CA MET A 146 19.89 4.95 14.99
C MET A 146 20.86 4.01 14.27
N ARG A 147 20.78 3.73 12.97
CA ARG A 147 21.93 3.08 12.31
C ARG A 147 23.06 4.02 11.92
N THR A 148 22.91 5.35 11.99
CA THR A 148 23.83 6.24 11.27
C THR A 148 24.39 7.47 12.01
N LYS A 149 23.70 8.30 12.85
CA LYS A 149 24.31 9.61 13.27
C LYS A 149 23.97 10.40 14.57
N GLY A 150 22.86 10.30 15.30
CA GLY A 150 22.38 11.46 16.12
C GLY A 150 23.22 11.96 17.33
N LYS A 151 23.52 13.28 17.40
CA LYS A 151 24.00 14.04 18.59
C LYS A 151 23.00 15.16 18.95
N TRP A 152 21.78 14.82 19.39
CA TRP A 152 20.68 15.78 19.55
C TRP A 152 20.16 15.82 21.00
N GLU A 153 20.22 17.00 21.63
CA GLU A 153 20.09 17.17 23.10
C GLU A 153 18.65 17.40 23.59
N TYR A 154 17.75 17.82 22.68
CA TYR A 154 16.34 18.09 22.97
C TYR A 154 15.40 17.25 22.07
N SER A 155 15.88 16.11 21.52
CA SER A 155 15.17 15.29 20.52
C SER A 155 14.92 13.84 20.93
N TRP A 156 13.67 13.42 20.75
CA TRP A 156 13.00 12.39 21.54
C TRP A 156 11.80 11.82 20.76
N ALA A 157 11.56 10.50 20.74
CA ALA A 157 10.42 9.91 20.03
C ALA A 157 9.97 8.60 20.70
N THR A 158 8.74 8.20 20.35
CA THR A 158 7.98 7.13 20.98
C THR A 158 8.31 5.82 20.32
N GLY A 159 8.94 4.93 21.09
CA GLY A 159 9.74 3.95 20.40
C GLY A 159 10.88 4.60 19.60
N LEU A 160 11.38 5.79 20.00
CA LEU A 160 12.85 5.94 20.21
C LEU A 160 13.22 5.06 21.40
N PHE A 161 12.97 3.81 21.19
CA PHE A 161 14.10 3.03 20.86
C PHE A 161 15.02 3.82 19.92
N ALA A 162 15.95 4.46 20.58
CA ALA A 162 17.10 3.67 20.85
C ALA A 162 16.98 2.08 20.59
N ILE A 163 16.55 1.54 19.41
CA ILE A 163 16.93 0.23 18.82
C ILE A 163 18.33 0.17 18.12
N ALA A 164 18.59 0.77 16.94
CA ALA A 164 19.90 0.68 16.23
C ALA A 164 21.16 1.58 16.57
N THR A 165 21.14 2.80 17.20
CA THR A 165 22.27 3.58 17.86
C THR A 165 22.01 3.88 19.37
N PRO A 166 22.58 3.11 20.33
CA PRO A 166 22.29 3.25 21.77
C PRO A 166 22.57 4.63 22.37
N ALA A 167 21.83 4.96 23.43
CA ALA A 167 22.01 6.21 24.14
C ALA A 167 23.28 6.19 25.03
N PRO A 168 24.07 7.28 25.09
CA PRO A 168 25.34 7.35 25.81
C PRO A 168 25.21 7.39 27.36
N GLN A 169 26.29 7.12 28.11
CA GLN A 169 26.30 7.13 29.60
C GLN A 169 25.92 8.52 30.14
N GLY A 170 24.86 8.57 30.95
CA GLY A 170 24.27 9.83 31.44
C GLY A 170 22.96 10.23 30.75
N ASP A 171 22.59 9.58 29.64
CA ASP A 171 21.25 9.70 29.05
C ASP A 171 20.22 8.95 29.92
N PHE A 172 19.03 9.51 30.11
CA PHE A 172 18.00 8.91 30.97
C PHE A 172 17.44 7.58 30.40
N ARG A 173 17.61 7.33 29.09
CA ARG A 173 17.33 6.03 28.44
C ARG A 173 18.41 5.00 28.72
N ALA A 174 19.57 5.39 29.27
CA ALA A 174 20.66 4.51 29.70
C ALA A 174 20.36 3.84 31.06
N LYS A 175 19.08 3.52 31.31
CA LYS A 175 18.62 2.74 32.46
C LYS A 175 17.61 1.69 32.00
N PRO A 176 17.52 0.55 32.70
CA PRO A 176 16.61 -0.51 32.29
C PRO A 176 15.13 -0.12 32.36
N GLY A 177 14.33 -0.62 31.41
CA GLY A 177 12.87 -0.70 31.54
C GLY A 177 12.08 0.58 31.25
N TYR A 178 12.68 1.57 30.60
CA TYR A 178 11.94 2.75 30.19
C TYR A 178 10.88 2.38 29.14
N THR A 179 9.64 2.68 29.43
CA THR A 179 8.49 2.51 28.56
C THR A 179 8.40 3.67 27.57
N ILE A 180 7.46 3.56 26.61
CA ILE A 180 7.07 4.72 25.80
C ILE A 180 6.71 5.92 26.70
N VAL A 181 6.11 5.65 27.86
CA VAL A 181 5.73 6.65 28.84
C VAL A 181 6.94 7.19 29.62
N ASP A 182 7.98 6.39 29.86
CA ASP A 182 9.21 6.86 30.52
C ASP A 182 10.11 7.66 29.57
N THR A 183 10.18 7.30 28.28
CA THR A 183 10.69 8.22 27.26
C THR A 183 9.95 9.54 27.35
N TRP A 184 8.63 9.52 27.47
CA TRP A 184 7.84 10.76 27.58
C TRP A 184 8.16 11.60 28.82
N ALA A 185 8.05 11.00 30.00
CA ALA A 185 8.06 11.76 31.24
C ALA A 185 9.43 12.37 31.56
N GLU A 186 10.51 11.65 31.28
CA GLU A 186 11.86 12.07 31.66
C GLU A 186 12.43 13.12 30.70
N MET A 187 12.08 13.03 29.42
CA MET A 187 12.43 14.02 28.40
C MET A 187 11.83 15.41 28.73
N LEU A 188 10.60 15.45 29.26
CA LEU A 188 9.89 16.68 29.60
C LEU A 188 10.44 17.37 30.85
N LYS A 189 11.01 16.63 31.79
CA LYS A 189 11.56 17.18 33.03
C LYS A 189 12.87 17.95 32.83
N LEU A 190 13.59 17.68 31.74
CA LEU A 190 14.92 18.28 31.50
C LEU A 190 14.89 19.82 31.40
N TYR A 191 13.75 20.42 31.02
CA TYR A 191 13.64 21.88 30.79
C TYR A 191 12.30 22.49 31.23
N GLY A 192 11.50 21.76 32.02
CA GLY A 192 10.16 22.18 32.44
C GLY A 192 10.13 23.27 33.52
N ASP A 193 11.26 23.58 34.16
CA ASP A 193 11.36 24.63 35.18
C ASP A 193 11.67 25.99 34.53
N ILE A 194 10.64 26.67 34.05
CA ILE A 194 10.68 28.09 33.69
C ILE A 194 10.36 28.94 34.92
N ASN A 195 11.41 29.33 35.66
CA ASN A 195 11.42 30.55 36.46
C ASN A 195 11.84 31.73 35.57
#